data_AF-A0A2U2B6K1-F1
#
_entry.id   AF-A0A2U2B6K1-F1
#
_cell.length_a   1.000
_cell.length_b   1.000
_cell.length_c   1.000
_cell.angle_alpha   90.00
_cell.angle_beta   90.00
_cell.angle_gamma   90.00
#
_symmetry.space_group_name_H-M   'P 1'
#
loop_
_entity.id
_entity.type
_entity.pdbx_description
1 polymer ?
#
loop_
_entity_poly.entity_id
_entity_poly.type
_entity_poly.pdbx_seq_one_letter_code
_entity_poly.pdbx_strand_id
1 'polypeptide(L)'
;MPNQHHCINLSYLESIAEGDKGIIDELITIFLEQIPEFTEGLDQSFAKKRWLDVAAIAHKAKSSVVSMGMEELGNRDLKNLELSAKELHVKEIQKKNNPTPEEEKEAQQLERNLKGYDQERQDWIKGNASPETIASIIKRFKDKLQQAEEELKTETDK
;
A
#
# COMPACT_ATOMS: atom_id res chain seq x y z
N MET A 1 -23.16 -21.58 -4.69
CA MET A 1 -22.01 -21.52 -5.62
C MET A 1 -20.82 -21.09 -4.78
N PRO A 2 -19.71 -21.84 -4.67
CA PRO A 2 -18.55 -21.34 -3.94
C PRO A 2 -17.89 -20.24 -4.78
N ASN A 3 -17.72 -19.05 -4.19
CA ASN A 3 -17.10 -17.87 -4.77
C ASN A 3 -15.83 -18.23 -5.57
N GLN A 4 -15.82 -17.96 -6.87
CA GLN A 4 -14.64 -18.11 -7.73
C GLN A 4 -13.71 -16.88 -7.68
N HIS A 5 -13.70 -16.15 -6.55
CA HIS A 5 -12.76 -15.06 -6.34
C HIS A 5 -11.54 -15.59 -5.59
N HIS A 6 -10.38 -15.57 -6.23
CA HIS A 6 -9.12 -15.99 -5.61
C HIS A 6 -8.39 -14.80 -4.96
N CYS A 7 -8.71 -13.57 -5.40
CA CYS A 7 -8.06 -12.36 -4.93
C CYS A 7 -9.00 -11.40 -4.17
N ILE A 8 -10.26 -11.24 -4.59
CA ILE A 8 -11.19 -10.26 -4.01
C ILE A 8 -12.27 -10.89 -3.11
N ASN A 9 -12.80 -10.12 -2.17
CA ASN A 9 -13.98 -10.49 -1.40
C ASN A 9 -14.86 -9.26 -1.18
N LEU A 10 -16.06 -9.28 -1.78
CA LEU A 10 -16.99 -8.15 -1.77
C LEU A 10 -17.90 -8.11 -0.53
N SER A 11 -17.80 -9.05 0.41
CA SER A 11 -18.66 -9.07 1.61
C SER A 11 -18.59 -7.78 2.43
N TYR A 12 -17.43 -7.10 2.44
CA TYR A 12 -17.33 -5.78 3.06
C TYR A 12 -18.20 -4.74 2.32
N LEU A 13 -18.14 -4.70 0.99
CA LEU A 13 -18.97 -3.81 0.18
C LEU A 13 -20.46 -4.13 0.34
N GLU A 14 -20.84 -5.41 0.28
CA GLU A 14 -22.22 -5.87 0.50
C GLU A 14 -22.76 -5.39 1.85
N SER A 15 -21.91 -5.41 2.90
CA SER A 15 -22.31 -4.98 4.25
C SER A 15 -22.56 -3.48 4.37
N ILE A 16 -21.78 -2.64 3.66
CA ILE A 16 -21.92 -1.18 3.71
C ILE A 16 -22.92 -0.64 2.69
N ALA A 17 -23.17 -1.39 1.63
CA ALA A 17 -24.17 -1.08 0.62
C ALA A 17 -25.57 -1.58 1.00
N GLU A 18 -25.71 -2.33 2.10
CA GLU A 18 -26.97 -2.97 2.54
C GLU A 18 -27.63 -3.80 1.42
N GLY A 19 -26.82 -4.39 0.53
CA GLY A 19 -27.27 -5.15 -0.64
C GLY A 19 -27.67 -4.31 -1.87
N ASP A 20 -27.50 -2.99 -1.85
CA ASP A 20 -27.70 -2.13 -3.02
C ASP A 20 -26.59 -2.34 -4.04
N LYS A 21 -26.93 -2.99 -5.15
CA LYS A 21 -25.99 -3.27 -6.24
C LYS A 21 -25.41 -2.02 -6.88
N GLY A 22 -26.18 -0.93 -6.98
CA GLY A 22 -25.69 0.32 -7.58
C GLY A 22 -24.58 0.95 -6.74
N ILE A 23 -24.69 0.88 -5.41
CA ILE A 23 -23.64 1.33 -4.49
C ILE A 23 -22.41 0.43 -4.60
N ILE A 24 -22.60 -0.90 -4.69
CA ILE A 24 -21.47 -1.84 -4.86
C ILE A 24 -20.71 -1.54 -6.16
N ASP A 25 -21.43 -1.34 -7.27
CA ASP A 25 -20.83 -1.02 -8.57
C ASP A 25 -20.08 0.32 -8.56
N GLU A 26 -20.62 1.33 -7.87
CA GLU A 26 -19.95 2.63 -7.69
C GLU A 26 -18.65 2.47 -6.90
N LEU A 27 -18.66 1.72 -5.80
CA LEU A 27 -17.47 1.48 -4.98
C LEU A 27 -16.39 0.67 -5.73
N ILE A 28 -16.79 -0.31 -6.54
CA ILE A 28 -15.90 -1.03 -7.44
C ILE A 28 -15.32 -0.08 -8.49
N THR A 29 -16.14 0.78 -9.09
CA THR A 29 -15.70 1.75 -10.10
C THR A 29 -14.66 2.72 -9.52
N ILE A 30 -14.93 3.27 -8.33
CA ILE A 30 -13.98 4.15 -7.62
C ILE A 30 -12.66 3.42 -7.35
N PHE A 31 -12.71 2.15 -6.94
CA PHE A 31 -11.51 1.35 -6.74
C PHE A 31 -10.69 1.20 -8.04
N LEU A 32 -11.34 0.84 -9.15
CA LEU A 32 -10.69 0.67 -10.45
C LEU A 32 -10.05 1.97 -10.95
N GLU A 33 -10.73 3.11 -10.77
CA GLU A 33 -10.22 4.44 -11.14
C GLU A 33 -8.98 4.86 -10.32
N GLN A 34 -8.80 4.34 -9.11
CA GLN A 34 -7.65 4.62 -8.25
C GLN A 34 -6.40 3.81 -8.61
N ILE A 35 -6.55 2.67 -9.31
CA ILE A 35 -5.41 1.77 -9.60
C ILE A 35 -4.28 2.47 -10.39
N PRO A 36 -4.56 3.23 -11.46
CA PRO A 36 -3.51 3.98 -12.16
C PRO A 36 -2.78 4.96 -11.24
N GLU A 37 -3.52 5.68 -10.38
CA GLU A 37 -2.93 6.63 -9.42
C GLU A 37 -1.92 5.93 -8.50
N PHE A 38 -2.30 4.77 -7.95
CA PHE A 38 -1.43 4.02 -7.04
C PHE A 38 -0.22 3.43 -7.76
N THR A 39 -0.43 2.76 -8.90
CA THR A 39 0.63 2.02 -9.58
C THR A 39 1.64 2.97 -10.23
N GLU A 40 1.19 3.98 -10.95
CA GLU A 40 2.07 4.98 -11.57
C GLU A 40 2.73 5.87 -10.51
N GLY A 41 1.98 6.26 -9.48
CA GLY A 41 2.51 7.07 -8.38
C GLY A 41 3.64 6.36 -7.63
N LEU A 42 3.49 5.05 -7.37
CA LEU A 42 4.54 4.24 -6.76
C LEU A 42 5.77 4.13 -7.66
N ASP A 43 5.58 3.83 -8.96
CA ASP A 43 6.69 3.72 -9.91
C ASP A 43 7.49 5.04 -10.02
N GLN A 44 6.79 6.17 -10.16
CA GLN A 44 7.41 7.49 -10.26
C GLN A 44 8.13 7.90 -8.97
N SER A 45 7.51 7.67 -7.81
CA SER A 45 8.09 8.02 -6.52
C SER A 45 9.31 7.14 -6.21
N PHE A 46 9.22 5.84 -6.50
CA PHE A 46 10.33 4.91 -6.37
C PHE A 46 11.52 5.30 -7.26
N ALA A 47 11.27 5.55 -8.55
CA ALA A 47 12.33 5.94 -9.49
C ALA A 47 13.06 7.23 -9.08
N LYS A 48 12.33 8.16 -8.46
CA LYS A 48 12.86 9.44 -7.94
C LYS A 48 13.38 9.35 -6.50
N LYS A 49 13.35 8.18 -5.87
CA LYS A 49 13.71 7.96 -4.45
C LYS A 49 12.92 8.86 -3.48
N ARG A 50 11.68 9.20 -3.83
CA ARG A 50 10.79 10.00 -2.98
C ARG A 50 10.09 9.08 -1.99
N TRP A 51 10.83 8.60 -1.00
CA TRP A 51 10.38 7.53 -0.10
C TRP A 51 9.15 7.89 0.75
N LEU A 52 9.00 9.16 1.13
CA LEU A 52 7.81 9.61 1.85
C LEU A 52 6.55 9.56 0.97
N ASP A 53 6.68 9.81 -0.32
CA ASP A 53 5.56 9.68 -1.26
C ASP A 53 5.22 8.21 -1.49
N VAL A 54 6.22 7.32 -1.58
CA VAL A 54 5.99 5.85 -1.58
C VAL A 54 5.21 5.43 -0.33
N ALA A 55 5.60 5.93 0.85
CA ALA A 55 4.92 5.61 2.10
C ALA A 55 3.47 6.15 2.13
N ALA A 56 3.25 7.38 1.64
CA ALA A 56 1.93 7.99 1.58
C ALA A 56 0.99 7.24 0.64
N ILE A 57 1.46 6.88 -0.56
CA ILE A 57 0.66 6.11 -1.53
C ILE A 57 0.35 4.72 -0.99
N ALA A 58 1.33 4.04 -0.38
CA ALA A 58 1.10 2.73 0.24
C ALA A 58 0.03 2.79 1.35
N HIS A 59 0.05 3.84 2.18
CA HIS A 59 -0.95 4.06 3.20
C HIS A 59 -2.35 4.29 2.63
N LYS A 60 -2.46 5.12 1.58
CA LYS A 60 -3.74 5.39 0.89
C LYS A 60 -4.29 4.10 0.26
N ALA A 61 -3.47 3.42 -0.54
CA ALA A 61 -3.82 2.18 -1.22
C ALA A 61 -4.24 1.06 -0.24
N LYS A 62 -3.68 1.03 0.98
CA LYS A 62 -4.02 0.02 1.99
C LYS A 62 -5.52 -0.03 2.26
N SER A 63 -6.14 1.12 2.53
CA SER A 63 -7.57 1.16 2.83
C SER A 63 -8.41 0.70 1.64
N SER A 64 -8.04 1.17 0.45
CA SER A 64 -8.72 0.84 -0.81
C SER A 64 -8.71 -0.67 -1.09
N VAL A 65 -7.56 -1.34 -0.97
CA VAL A 65 -7.48 -2.80 -1.21
C VAL A 65 -8.14 -3.63 -0.12
N VAL A 66 -8.11 -3.18 1.14
CA VAL A 66 -8.80 -3.87 2.25
C VAL A 66 -10.31 -3.81 2.06
N SER A 67 -10.86 -2.69 1.57
CA SER A 67 -12.29 -2.59 1.24
C SER A 67 -12.72 -3.55 0.14
N MET A 68 -11.81 -3.98 -0.75
CA MET A 68 -12.06 -5.03 -1.75
C MET A 68 -11.78 -6.45 -1.22
N GLY A 69 -11.55 -6.61 0.09
CA GLY A 69 -11.29 -7.89 0.73
C GLY A 69 -9.87 -8.42 0.59
N MET A 70 -8.93 -7.63 0.05
CA MET A 70 -7.53 -8.03 -0.11
C MET A 70 -6.72 -7.78 1.18
N GLU A 71 -7.13 -8.44 2.26
CA GLU A 71 -6.60 -8.20 3.61
C GLU A 71 -5.09 -8.44 3.74
N GLU A 72 -4.56 -9.51 3.13
CA GLU A 72 -3.11 -9.79 3.14
C GLU A 72 -2.34 -8.68 2.41
N LEU A 73 -2.84 -8.25 1.24
CA LEU A 73 -2.20 -7.21 0.44
C LEU A 73 -2.13 -5.89 1.20
N GLY A 74 -3.23 -5.49 1.85
CA GLY A 74 -3.30 -4.25 2.61
C GLY A 74 -2.54 -4.29 3.93
N ASN A 75 -2.83 -5.28 4.78
CA ASN A 75 -2.31 -5.32 6.15
C ASN A 75 -0.88 -5.79 6.26
N ARG A 76 -0.40 -6.62 5.31
CA ARG A 76 0.98 -7.08 5.28
C ARG A 76 1.80 -6.31 4.26
N ASP A 77 1.49 -6.44 2.98
CA ASP A 77 2.39 -5.95 1.92
C ASP A 77 2.45 -4.42 1.87
N LEU A 78 1.32 -3.73 1.77
CA LEU A 78 1.29 -2.27 1.75
C LEU A 78 1.75 -1.67 3.09
N LYS A 79 1.46 -2.32 4.21
CA LYS A 79 2.01 -1.89 5.50
C LYS A 79 3.53 -2.07 5.57
N ASN A 80 4.08 -3.14 5.01
CA ASN A 80 5.51 -3.38 4.89
C ASN A 80 6.18 -2.34 3.98
N LEU A 81 5.53 -1.99 2.87
CA LEU A 81 5.98 -0.96 1.94
C LEU A 81 6.05 0.41 2.64
N GLU A 82 4.97 0.79 3.34
CA GLU A 82 4.89 2.05 4.09
C GLU A 82 6.05 2.19 5.09
N LEU A 83 6.26 1.17 5.92
CA LEU A 83 7.28 1.23 6.97
C LEU A 83 8.70 1.12 6.43
N SER A 84 8.93 0.27 5.42
CA SER A 84 10.24 0.17 4.76
C SER A 84 10.65 1.49 4.11
N ALA A 85 9.71 2.17 3.47
CA ALA A 85 9.98 3.47 2.84
C ALA A 85 10.28 4.56 3.88
N LYS A 86 9.54 4.60 5.00
CA LYS A 86 9.83 5.51 6.13
C LYS A 86 11.22 5.26 6.72
N GLU A 87 11.59 4.01 6.97
CA GLU A 87 12.90 3.65 7.48
C GLU A 87 14.03 4.01 6.50
N LEU A 88 13.82 3.79 5.21
CA LEU A 88 14.81 4.13 4.19
C LEU A 88 15.03 5.64 4.12
N HIS A 89 13.97 6.45 4.21
CA HIS A 89 14.07 7.90 4.33
C HIS A 89 14.90 8.31 5.55
N VAL A 90 14.61 7.76 6.73
CA VAL A 90 15.38 8.04 7.97
C VAL A 90 16.86 7.71 7.77
N LYS A 91 17.18 6.53 7.21
CA LYS A 91 18.56 6.11 6.92
C LYS A 91 19.26 7.05 5.94
N GLU A 92 18.55 7.60 4.95
CA GLU A 92 19.12 8.54 3.99
C GLU A 92 19.44 9.90 4.64
N ILE A 93 18.52 10.45 5.44
CA ILE A 93 18.76 11.71 6.15
C ILE A 93 19.92 11.56 7.13
N GLN A 94 20.01 10.45 7.87
CA GLN A 94 21.12 10.19 8.80
C GLN A 94 22.49 10.07 8.12
N LYS A 95 22.52 9.65 6.84
CA LYS A 95 23.75 9.54 6.04
C LYS A 95 24.08 10.80 5.25
N LYS A 96 23.16 11.77 5.19
CA LYS A 96 23.35 13.02 4.47
C LYS A 96 24.39 13.87 5.21
N ASN A 97 25.33 14.47 4.48
CA ASN A 97 26.41 15.26 5.09
C ASN A 97 25.89 16.53 5.79
N ASN A 98 24.91 17.20 5.18
CA ASN A 98 24.30 18.45 5.67
C ASN A 98 22.77 18.38 5.48
N PRO A 99 22.04 17.62 6.32
CA PRO A 99 20.59 17.70 6.36
C PRO A 99 20.15 19.07 6.90
N THR A 100 18.99 19.53 6.44
CA THR A 100 18.35 20.72 7.00
C THR A 100 17.74 20.41 8.37
N PRO A 101 17.57 21.40 9.26
CA PRO A 101 16.91 21.20 10.55
C PRO A 101 15.51 20.58 10.42
N GLU A 102 14.78 20.93 9.36
CA GLU A 102 13.47 20.38 9.04
C GLU A 102 13.54 18.88 8.71
N GLU A 103 14.48 18.49 7.84
CA GLU A 103 14.71 17.07 7.49
C GLU A 103 15.13 16.24 8.71
N GLU A 104 16.00 16.78 9.57
CA GLU A 104 16.39 16.10 10.81
C GLU A 104 15.20 15.89 11.74
N LYS A 105 14.36 16.93 11.91
CA LYS A 105 13.17 16.86 12.76
C LYS A 105 12.16 15.85 12.23
N GLU A 106 11.94 15.81 10.91
CA GLU A 106 11.07 14.82 10.26
C GLU A 106 11.60 13.40 10.46
N ALA A 107 12.88 13.17 10.19
CA ALA A 107 13.52 11.86 10.38
C ALA A 107 13.44 11.39 11.84
N GLN A 108 13.70 12.26 12.81
CA GLN A 108 13.57 11.94 14.23
C GLN A 108 12.13 11.60 14.63
N GLN A 109 11.13 12.30 14.08
CA GLN A 109 9.73 11.99 14.34
C GLN A 109 9.34 10.62 13.75
N LEU A 110 9.77 10.34 12.53
CA LEU A 110 9.55 9.04 11.90
C LEU A 110 10.22 7.91 12.69
N GLU A 111 11.45 8.11 13.14
CA GLU A 111 12.17 7.12 13.95
C GLU A 111 11.43 6.83 15.28
N ARG A 112 10.91 7.86 15.96
CA ARG A 112 10.07 7.68 17.15
C ARG A 112 8.80 6.87 16.84
N ASN A 113 8.14 7.18 15.73
CA ASN A 113 6.94 6.44 15.31
C ASN A 113 7.26 4.97 15.01
N LEU A 114 8.41 4.68 14.39
CA LEU A 114 8.86 3.31 14.09
C LEU A 114 9.24 2.53 15.35
N LYS A 115 9.81 3.19 16.37
CA LYS A 115 10.09 2.60 17.68
C LYS A 115 8.83 2.26 18.50
N GLY A 116 7.66 2.76 18.09
CA GLY A 116 6.38 2.45 18.72
C GLY A 116 5.79 1.08 18.35
N TYR A 117 6.34 0.38 17.36
CA TYR A 117 5.92 -0.97 16.99
C TYR A 117 6.58 -2.03 17.91
N ASP A 118 6.04 -3.25 17.92
CA ASP A 118 6.65 -4.37 18.64
C ASP A 118 8.07 -4.73 18.11
N GLN A 119 8.81 -5.51 18.89
CA GLN A 119 10.21 -5.83 18.62
C GLN A 119 10.38 -6.61 17.29
N GLU A 120 9.52 -7.59 17.02
CA GLU A 120 9.55 -8.38 15.79
C GLU A 120 9.40 -7.48 14.57
N ARG A 121 8.46 -6.54 14.63
CA ARG A 121 8.22 -5.57 13.57
C ARG A 121 9.41 -4.64 13.36
N GLN A 122 10.01 -4.14 14.44
CA GLN A 122 11.20 -3.30 14.36
C GLN A 122 12.38 -4.02 13.72
N ASP A 123 12.62 -5.28 14.09
CA ASP A 123 13.72 -6.08 13.55
C ASP A 123 13.50 -6.40 12.07
N TRP A 124 12.25 -6.72 11.69
CA TRP A 124 11.89 -6.91 10.30
C TRP A 124 12.17 -5.64 9.47
N ILE A 125 11.73 -4.47 9.93
CA ILE A 125 11.94 -3.20 9.21
C ILE A 125 13.43 -2.91 9.06
N LYS A 126 14.22 -3.02 10.13
CA LYS A 126 15.66 -2.74 10.10
C LYS A 126 16.40 -3.63 9.11
N GLY A 127 16.06 -4.92 9.07
CA GLY A 127 16.68 -5.93 8.22
C GLY A 127 16.21 -5.93 6.76
N ASN A 128 15.01 -5.41 6.48
CA ASN A 128 14.39 -5.52 5.14
C ASN A 128 14.19 -4.17 4.44
N ALA A 129 14.33 -3.03 5.12
CA ALA A 129 14.17 -1.72 4.49
C ALA A 129 15.33 -1.42 3.51
N SER A 130 15.12 -1.81 2.26
CA SER A 130 16.01 -1.57 1.12
C SER A 130 15.21 -1.25 -0.16
N PRO A 131 15.85 -0.59 -1.16
CA PRO A 131 15.22 -0.36 -2.46
C PRO A 131 14.72 -1.65 -3.14
N GLU A 132 15.45 -2.75 -3.00
CA GLU A 132 15.11 -4.05 -3.61
C GLU A 132 13.84 -4.64 -2.98
N THR A 133 13.72 -4.58 -1.65
CA THR A 133 12.51 -5.00 -0.95
C THR A 133 11.31 -4.16 -1.37
N ILE A 134 11.47 -2.83 -1.41
CA ILE A 134 10.41 -1.90 -1.85
C ILE A 134 9.97 -2.24 -3.28
N ALA A 135 10.92 -2.41 -4.22
CA ALA A 135 10.61 -2.78 -5.60
C ALA A 135 9.86 -4.12 -5.69
N SER A 136 10.27 -5.11 -4.88
CA SER A 136 9.62 -6.42 -4.87
C SER A 136 8.17 -6.34 -4.38
N ILE A 137 7.89 -5.49 -3.39
CA ILE A 137 6.54 -5.30 -2.86
C ILE A 137 5.68 -4.51 -3.86
N ILE A 138 6.22 -3.44 -4.47
CA ILE A 138 5.53 -2.69 -5.53
C ILE A 138 5.16 -3.62 -6.68
N LYS A 139 6.08 -4.48 -7.13
CA LYS A 139 5.80 -5.47 -8.18
C LYS A 139 4.66 -6.41 -7.78
N ARG A 140 4.73 -7.02 -6.58
CA ARG A 140 3.69 -7.95 -6.10
C ARG A 140 2.33 -7.25 -5.98
N PHE A 141 2.31 -6.00 -5.52
CA PHE A 141 1.11 -5.18 -5.44
C PHE A 141 0.49 -4.96 -6.82
N LYS A 142 1.28 -4.58 -7.82
CA LYS A 142 0.82 -4.41 -9.21
C LYS A 142 0.27 -5.73 -9.78
N ASP A 143 1.01 -6.83 -9.59
CA ASP A 143 0.59 -8.15 -10.07
C ASP A 143 -0.76 -8.58 -9.45
N LYS A 144 -1.02 -8.20 -8.18
CA LYS A 144 -2.27 -8.47 -7.47
C LYS A 144 -3.41 -7.54 -7.88
N LEU A 145 -3.14 -6.26 -8.11
CA LEU A 145 -4.15 -5.34 -8.64
C LEU A 145 -4.62 -5.76 -10.04
N GLN A 146 -3.71 -6.23 -10.90
CA GLN A 146 -4.09 -6.75 -12.21
C GLN A 146 -5.06 -7.94 -12.09
N GLN A 147 -4.77 -8.90 -11.19
CA GLN A 147 -5.68 -10.02 -10.91
C GLN A 147 -7.05 -9.52 -10.41
N ALA A 148 -7.07 -8.54 -9.51
CA ALA A 148 -8.30 -7.97 -8.98
C ALA A 148 -9.12 -7.26 -10.08
N GLU A 149 -8.48 -6.51 -10.98
CA GLU A 149 -9.16 -5.89 -12.12
C GLU A 149 -9.81 -6.92 -13.04
N GLU A 150 -9.11 -8.02 -13.34
CA GLU A 150 -9.61 -9.10 -14.17
C GLU A 150 -10.82 -9.77 -13.50
N GLU A 151 -10.75 -10.06 -12.20
CA GLU A 151 -11.88 -10.61 -11.42
C GLU A 151 -13.08 -9.65 -11.41
N LEU A 152 -12.88 -8.35 -11.17
CA LEU A 152 -13.96 -7.36 -11.08
C LEU A 152 -14.66 -7.09 -12.43
N LYS A 153 -13.91 -7.07 -13.54
CA LYS A 153 -14.48 -6.92 -14.89
C LYS A 153 -15.41 -8.09 -15.23
N THR A 154 -15.06 -9.31 -14.82
CA THR A 154 -15.92 -10.49 -15.05
C THR A 154 -17.20 -10.52 -14.19
N GLU A 155 -17.28 -9.73 -13.11
CA GLU A 155 -18.49 -9.61 -12.29
C GLU A 155 -19.42 -8.50 -12.78
N THR A 156 -18.88 -7.41 -13.31
CA THR A 156 -19.68 -6.29 -13.85
C THR A 156 -20.29 -6.57 -15.23
N ASP A 157 -19.75 -7.55 -15.96
CA ASP A 157 -20.28 -8.03 -17.25
C ASP A 157 -21.41 -9.09 -17.11
N LYS A 158 -21.84 -9.45 -15.88
CA LYS A 158 -22.89 -10.45 -15.60
C LYS A 158 -24.24 -9.83 -15.23
#